data_AF-A0A950GZ33-F1
#
_entry.id   AF-A0A950GZ33-F1
#
_cell.length_a   1.000
_cell.length_b   1.000
_cell.length_c   1.000
_cell.angle_alpha   90.00
_cell.angle_beta   90.00
_cell.angle_gamma   90.00
#
_symmetry.space_group_name_H-M   'P 1'
#
loop_
_entity.id
_entity.type
_entity.pdbx_description
1 polymer ?
#
loop_
_entity_poly.entity_id
_entity_poly.type
_entity_poly.pdbx_seq_one_letter_code
_entity_poly.pdbx_strand_id
1 'polypeptide(L)'
;MDPPSLVDAASREAEALIFAVGSGAMDVPVPTCEGWEVRDLALHVAEFCGFWTHVLCEATGRQKSAFPHPPGNEHLPEWMADRCVDLVDALVATPPDTPAWTWF
;
A
#
# COMPACT_ATOMS: atom_id res chain seq x y z
N MET A 1 17.84 11.10 -2.07
CA MET A 1 17.52 10.16 -0.98
C MET A 1 17.99 8.79 -1.47
N ASP A 2 18.70 8.01 -0.66
CA ASP A 2 19.10 6.66 -1.05
C ASP A 2 17.91 5.69 -0.96
N PRO A 3 17.94 4.53 -1.65
CA PRO A 3 16.82 3.60 -1.65
C PRO A 3 16.41 3.12 -0.25
N PRO A 4 17.33 2.75 0.67
CA PRO A 4 16.95 2.38 2.04
C PRO A 4 16.14 3.46 2.77
N SER A 5 16.57 4.73 2.70
CA SER A 5 15.84 5.83 3.33
C SER A 5 14.48 6.12 2.69
N LEU A 6 14.28 5.80 1.41
CA LEU A 6 12.96 5.84 0.76
C LEU A 6 12.04 4.72 1.27
N VAL A 7 12.57 3.52 1.47
CA VAL A 7 11.80 2.39 2.03
C VAL A 7 11.42 2.66 3.49
N ASP A 8 12.35 3.21 4.28
CA ASP A 8 12.05 3.65 5.66
C ASP A 8 10.96 4.73 5.68
N ALA A 9 10.98 5.67 4.73
CA ALA A 9 9.93 6.66 4.59
C ALA A 9 8.58 6.01 4.26
N ALA A 10 8.55 5.11 3.27
CA ALA A 10 7.33 4.39 2.90
C ALA A 10 6.74 3.62 4.10
N SER A 11 7.58 2.94 4.89
CA SER A 11 7.15 2.23 6.10
C SER A 11 6.50 3.17 7.11
N ARG A 12 7.15 4.29 7.45
CA ARG A 12 6.59 5.24 8.42
C ARG A 12 5.29 5.87 7.94
N GLU A 13 5.21 6.29 6.68
CA GLU A 13 4.00 6.92 6.16
C GLU A 13 2.85 5.90 6.07
N ALA A 14 3.14 4.64 5.74
CA ALA A 14 2.16 3.56 5.79
C ALA A 14 1.63 3.34 7.22
N GLU A 15 2.51 3.26 8.23
CA GLU A 15 2.12 3.13 9.64
C GLU A 15 1.23 4.29 10.11
N ALA A 16 1.59 5.53 9.74
CA ALA A 16 0.80 6.71 10.08
C ALA A 16 -0.59 6.66 9.44
N LEU A 17 -0.69 6.24 8.18
CA LEU A 17 -1.97 6.11 7.49
C LEU A 17 -2.81 4.97 8.08
N ILE A 18 -2.22 3.81 8.36
CA ILE A 18 -2.89 2.67 9.00
C ILE A 18 -3.47 3.09 10.35
N PHE A 19 -2.70 3.80 11.16
CA PHE A 19 -3.16 4.32 12.44
C PHE A 19 -4.33 5.30 12.28
N ALA A 20 -4.24 6.24 11.35
CA ALA A 20 -5.30 7.21 11.09
C ALA A 20 -6.60 6.55 10.61
N VAL A 21 -6.49 5.59 9.70
CA VAL A 21 -7.63 4.83 9.15
C VAL A 21 -8.26 3.94 10.22
N GLY A 22 -7.46 3.23 11.02
CA GLY A 22 -7.94 2.33 12.08
C GLY A 22 -8.53 3.04 13.31
N SER A 23 -8.23 4.32 13.51
CA SER A 23 -8.77 5.13 14.62
C SER A 23 -9.88 6.10 14.21
N GLY A 24 -10.14 6.25 12.90
CA GLY A 24 -11.08 7.21 12.34
C GLY A 24 -12.41 6.60 11.89
N ALA A 25 -13.33 7.48 11.49
CA ALA A 25 -14.58 7.09 10.85
C ALA A 25 -14.41 7.02 9.32
N MET A 26 -14.98 5.99 8.70
CA MET A 26 -14.79 5.65 7.29
C MET A 26 -15.52 6.57 6.31
N ASP A 27 -16.55 7.27 6.79
CA ASP A 27 -17.41 8.18 6.02
C ASP A 27 -16.98 9.66 6.11
N VAL A 28 -15.81 9.93 6.69
CA VAL A 28 -15.26 11.28 6.78
C VAL A 28 -14.70 11.70 5.42
N PRO A 29 -15.10 12.87 4.88
CA PRO A 29 -14.53 13.38 3.64
C PRO A 29 -13.03 13.67 3.75
N VAL A 30 -12.26 13.35 2.72
CA VAL A 30 -10.82 13.63 2.64
C VAL A 30 -10.61 14.97 1.92
N PRO A 31 -10.17 16.05 2.60
CA PRO A 31 -10.15 17.39 2.00
C PRO A 31 -9.24 17.54 0.76
N THR A 32 -8.19 16.72 0.67
CA THR A 32 -7.23 16.72 -0.45
C THR A 32 -7.67 15.83 -1.62
N CYS A 33 -8.74 15.04 -1.44
CA CYS A 33 -9.27 14.11 -2.42
C CYS A 33 -10.76 14.42 -2.61
N GLU A 34 -11.07 15.39 -3.46
CA GLU A 34 -12.45 15.85 -3.66
C GLU A 34 -13.38 14.68 -4.04
N GLY A 35 -14.50 14.57 -3.31
CA GLY A 35 -15.48 13.51 -3.51
C GLY A 35 -15.14 12.17 -2.86
N TRP A 36 -13.99 12.04 -2.18
CA TRP A 36 -13.59 10.82 -1.50
C TRP A 36 -13.85 10.90 0.00
N GLU A 37 -14.24 9.77 0.58
CA GLU A 37 -14.25 9.54 2.02
C GLU A 37 -13.01 8.72 2.43
N VAL A 38 -12.75 8.61 3.74
CA VAL A 38 -11.63 7.84 4.29
C VAL A 38 -11.62 6.40 3.78
N ARG A 39 -12.79 5.76 3.62
CA ARG A 39 -12.89 4.42 3.03
C ARG A 39 -12.30 4.36 1.61
N ASP A 40 -12.54 5.40 0.81
CA ASP A 40 -12.19 5.42 -0.61
C ASP A 40 -10.66 5.59 -0.73
N LEU A 41 -10.09 6.45 0.13
CA LEU A 41 -8.63 6.59 0.25
C LEU A 41 -7.96 5.31 0.75
N ALA A 42 -8.49 4.68 1.80
CA ALA A 42 -7.93 3.46 2.38
C ALA A 42 -7.97 2.31 1.37
N LEU A 43 -9.09 2.14 0.67
CA LEU A 43 -9.24 1.17 -0.41
C LEU A 43 -8.21 1.41 -1.51
N HIS A 44 -8.10 2.65 -2.01
CA HIS A 44 -7.18 2.99 -3.08
C HIS A 44 -5.72 2.71 -2.71
N VAL A 45 -5.30 3.06 -1.48
CA VAL A 45 -3.94 2.81 -1.02
C VAL A 45 -3.67 1.30 -0.87
N ALA A 46 -4.62 0.54 -0.31
CA ALA A 46 -4.48 -0.91 -0.20
C ALA A 46 -4.33 -1.59 -1.57
N GLU A 47 -5.15 -1.19 -2.56
CA GLU A 47 -5.07 -1.69 -3.94
C GLU A 47 -3.75 -1.28 -4.61
N PHE A 48 -3.32 -0.04 -4.42
CA PHE A 48 -2.04 0.46 -4.90
C PHE A 48 -0.89 -0.39 -4.35
N CYS A 49 -0.87 -0.65 -3.04
CA CYS A 49 0.14 -1.48 -2.41
C CYS A 49 0.14 -2.91 -2.98
N GLY A 50 -1.02 -3.54 -3.09
CA GLY A 50 -1.13 -4.87 -3.69
C GLY A 50 -0.63 -4.92 -5.14
N PHE A 51 -0.95 -3.90 -5.94
CA PHE A 51 -0.54 -3.83 -7.35
C PHE A 51 0.99 -3.73 -7.46
N TRP A 52 1.62 -2.84 -6.68
CA TRP A 52 3.08 -2.67 -6.73
C TRP A 52 3.84 -3.86 -6.16
N THR A 53 3.30 -4.54 -5.15
CA THR A 53 3.84 -5.83 -4.70
C THR A 53 3.86 -6.84 -5.84
N HIS A 54 2.78 -6.92 -6.62
CA HIS A 54 2.69 -7.83 -7.76
C HIS A 54 3.71 -7.49 -8.85
N VAL A 55 3.90 -6.19 -9.17
CA VAL A 55 4.93 -5.75 -10.13
C VAL A 55 6.33 -6.15 -9.65
N LEU A 56 6.64 -5.97 -8.36
CA LEU A 56 7.92 -6.39 -7.79
C LEU A 56 8.08 -7.92 -7.79
N CYS A 57 7.02 -8.69 -7.59
CA CYS A 57 7.06 -10.14 -7.74
C CYS A 57 7.37 -10.55 -9.18
N GLU A 58 6.77 -9.91 -10.18
CA GLU A 58 7.08 -10.15 -11.59
C GLU A 58 8.54 -9.83 -11.92
N ALA A 59 9.04 -8.67 -11.49
CA ALA A 59 10.41 -8.22 -11.74
C ALA A 59 11.47 -9.15 -11.14
N THR A 60 11.16 -9.84 -10.05
CA THR A 60 12.09 -10.71 -9.30
C THR A 60 11.83 -12.21 -9.52
N GLY A 61 10.79 -12.58 -10.27
CA GLY A 61 10.38 -13.98 -10.44
C GLY A 61 9.81 -14.63 -9.17
N ARG A 62 9.42 -13.84 -8.16
CA ARG A 62 8.75 -14.35 -6.95
C ARG A 62 7.31 -14.75 -7.25
N GLN A 63 6.76 -15.65 -6.42
CA GLN A 63 5.34 -15.94 -6.47
C GLN A 63 4.54 -14.68 -6.14
N LYS A 64 3.53 -14.38 -6.95
CA LYS A 64 2.64 -13.24 -6.74
C LYS A 64 1.80 -13.44 -5.48
N SER A 65 1.65 -12.37 -4.71
CA SER A 65 0.68 -12.33 -3.63
C SER A 65 -0.75 -12.45 -4.19
N ALA A 66 -1.65 -12.98 -3.38
CA ALA A 66 -3.06 -12.98 -3.74
C ALA A 66 -3.59 -11.54 -3.79
N PHE A 67 -4.46 -11.26 -4.76
CA PHE A 67 -5.16 -9.98 -4.88
C PHE A 67 -6.66 -10.20 -4.62
N PRO A 68 -7.05 -10.40 -3.34
CA PRO A 68 -8.44 -10.69 -2.99
C PRO A 68 -9.33 -9.48 -3.23
N HIS A 69 -10.63 -9.72 -3.31
CA HIS A 69 -11.61 -8.62 -3.31
C HIS A 69 -11.49 -7.83 -2.00
N PRO A 70 -11.65 -6.50 -2.04
CA PRO A 70 -11.65 -5.68 -0.83
C PRO A 70 -12.74 -6.13 0.16
N PRO A 71 -12.45 -6.11 1.47
CA PRO A 71 -13.43 -6.46 2.48
C PRO A 71 -14.39 -5.30 2.76
N GLY A 72 -15.36 -5.53 3.67
CA GLY A 72 -16.18 -4.47 4.22
C GLY A 72 -15.39 -3.48 5.08
N ASN A 73 -15.97 -2.30 5.32
CA ASN A 73 -15.35 -1.19 6.06
C ASN A 73 -14.77 -1.62 7.43
N GLU A 74 -15.41 -2.58 8.10
CA GLU A 74 -15.00 -3.10 9.40
C GLU A 74 -13.64 -3.79 9.39
N HIS A 75 -13.25 -4.39 8.25
CA HIS A 75 -11.99 -5.12 8.07
C HIS A 75 -11.00 -4.37 7.16
N LEU A 76 -11.41 -3.23 6.59
CA LEU A 76 -10.60 -2.43 5.69
C LEU A 76 -9.27 -1.95 6.32
N PRO A 77 -9.20 -1.51 7.59
CA PRO A 77 -7.92 -1.11 8.21
C PRO A 77 -6.89 -2.24 8.27
N GLU A 78 -7.31 -3.43 8.69
CA GLU A 78 -6.45 -4.61 8.81
C GLU A 78 -5.98 -5.05 7.42
N TRP A 79 -6.90 -5.06 6.45
CA TRP A 79 -6.56 -5.42 5.08
C TRP A 79 -5.60 -4.42 4.43
N MET A 80 -5.79 -3.11 4.65
CA MET A 80 -4.85 -2.10 4.18
C MET A 80 -3.47 -2.27 4.83
N ALA A 81 -3.42 -2.55 6.13
CA ALA A 81 -2.17 -2.79 6.84
C ALA A 81 -1.38 -3.95 6.23
N ASP A 82 -2.04 -5.09 6.00
CA ASP A 82 -1.40 -6.25 5.36
C ASP A 82 -0.84 -5.90 3.97
N ARG A 83 -1.59 -5.15 3.16
CA ARG A 83 -1.14 -4.75 1.81
C ARG A 83 0.06 -3.81 1.85
N CYS A 84 0.06 -2.85 2.77
CA CYS A 84 1.18 -1.94 2.97
C CYS A 84 2.45 -2.69 3.41
N VAL A 85 2.31 -3.62 4.38
CA VAL A 85 3.41 -4.46 4.85
C VAL A 85 3.97 -5.32 3.71
N ASP A 86 3.10 -5.97 2.93
CA ASP A 86 3.52 -6.76 1.78
C ASP A 86 4.37 -5.94 0.78
N LEU A 87 3.98 -4.68 0.53
CA LEU A 87 4.73 -3.80 -0.37
C LEU A 87 6.10 -3.42 0.22
N VAL A 88 6.13 -3.01 1.50
CA VAL A 88 7.39 -2.63 2.16
C VAL A 88 8.36 -3.82 2.20
N ASP A 89 7.88 -5.01 2.55
CA ASP A 89 8.68 -6.23 2.54
C ASP A 89 9.20 -6.56 1.13
N ALA A 90 8.35 -6.42 0.12
CA ALA A 90 8.76 -6.61 -1.27
C ALA A 90 9.82 -5.60 -1.70
N LEU A 91 9.72 -4.33 -1.29
CA LEU A 91 10.71 -3.30 -1.56
C LEU A 91 12.05 -3.59 -0.86
N VAL A 92 12.03 -3.96 0.42
CA VAL A 92 13.23 -4.35 1.19
C VAL A 92 13.93 -5.54 0.52
N ALA A 93 13.17 -6.52 0.06
CA ALA A 93 13.70 -7.73 -0.54
C ALA A 93 14.11 -7.58 -2.02
N THR A 94 13.94 -6.40 -2.63
CA THR A 94 14.26 -6.16 -4.05
C THR A 94 15.53 -5.30 -4.16
N PRO A 95 16.59 -5.77 -4.85
CA PRO A 95 17.74 -4.93 -5.13
C PRO A 95 17.34 -3.61 -5.81
N PRO A 96 17.90 -2.46 -5.42
CA PRO A 96 17.44 -1.15 -5.89
C PRO A 96 17.69 -0.90 -7.39
N ASP A 97 18.54 -1.71 -8.03
CA ASP A 97 18.84 -1.70 -9.45
C ASP A 97 18.02 -2.73 -10.25
N THR A 98 17.07 -3.43 -9.61
CA THR A 98 16.19 -4.40 -10.27
C THR A 98 15.30 -3.68 -11.29
N PRO A 99 15.37 -4.04 -12.60
CA PRO A 99 14.46 -3.49 -13.58
C PRO A 99 13.03 -3.95 -13.30
N ALA A 100 12.11 -3.00 -13.13
CA ALA A 100 10.69 -3.26 -12.98
C ALA A 100 9.91 -2.41 -13.98
N TRP A 101 8.75 -2.91 -14.42
CA TRP A 101 7.82 -2.08 -15.18
C TRP A 101 7.34 -0.93 -14.29
N THR A 102 7.28 0.27 -14.85
CA THR A 102 6.67 1.44 -14.21
C THR A 102 5.67 2.07 -15.16
N TRP A 103 4.88 3.02 -14.67
CA TRP A 103 4.01 3.82 -15.52
C TRP A 103 4.82 4.89 -16.28
N PHE A 104 4.38 5.20 -17.50
CA PHE A 104 4.80 6.34 -18.33
C PHE A 104 3.60 6.86 -19.11
#